data_AF-A0A972BWS2-F1
#
_entry.id   AF-A0A972BWS2-F1
#
_cell.length_a   1.000
_cell.length_b   1.000
_cell.length_c   1.000
_cell.angle_alpha   90.00
_cell.angle_beta   90.00
_cell.angle_gamma   90.00
#
_symmetry.space_group_name_H-M   'P 1'
#
loop_
_entity.id
_entity.type
_entity.pdbx_description
1 polymer ?
#
loop_
_entity_poly.entity_id
_entity_poly.type
_entity_poly.pdbx_seq_one_letter_code
_entity_poly.pdbx_strand_id
1 'polypeptide(L)'
;METSVERMQRDIQTLAQFTATPGAGVTRFSLTPEDRAARKYIKEQLRAAGCTVREDAIATVIGRREGTEPGPVVMVGSHFDSVRHGGPFDGTAGVVAALEIARVLNDNNIQTRYPLEFVALIEEEGGRFGGGLLASRAMAGLVTPEELNQNRDVQGISMSEALSAFGFDPNAIGSARCRPEDLKAFFELHVEQGPVLENAGIDVGIVQSIVGMREYHVEVIGRPDHAGTTPMNMRADALVPVSIVIQA
;
A
#
# COMPACT_ATOMS: atom_id res chain seq x y z
N MET A 1 -12.22 -1.29 27.26
CA MET A 1 -12.19 -1.51 25.80
C MET A 1 -10.89 -2.20 25.49
N GLU A 2 -10.92 -3.45 25.05
CA GLU A 2 -9.71 -4.26 24.77
C GLU A 2 -9.80 -4.83 23.35
N THR A 3 -8.66 -4.92 22.68
CA THR A 3 -8.51 -5.56 21.37
C THR A 3 -8.31 -7.06 21.53
N SER A 4 -8.72 -7.86 20.53
CA SER A 4 -8.49 -9.31 20.50
C SER A 4 -7.33 -9.67 19.60
N VAL A 5 -6.27 -10.20 20.21
CA VAL A 5 -5.09 -10.74 19.50
C VAL A 5 -5.50 -11.86 18.56
N GLU A 6 -6.44 -12.73 18.97
CA GLU A 6 -6.90 -13.86 18.16
C GLU A 6 -7.62 -13.40 16.88
N ARG A 7 -8.43 -12.34 16.96
CA ARG A 7 -9.08 -11.75 15.78
C ARG A 7 -8.05 -11.17 14.81
N MET A 8 -7.11 -10.38 15.34
CA MET A 8 -6.08 -9.75 14.52
C MET A 8 -5.18 -10.79 13.85
N GLN A 9 -4.72 -11.81 14.58
CA GLN A 9 -3.93 -12.91 14.03
C GLN A 9 -4.69 -13.66 12.94
N ARG A 10 -5.99 -13.94 13.16
CA ARG A 10 -6.84 -14.58 12.15
C ARG A 10 -6.96 -13.75 10.88
N ASP A 11 -7.17 -12.44 11.00
CA ASP A 11 -7.30 -11.57 9.82
C ASP A 11 -5.98 -11.53 9.04
N ILE A 12 -4.83 -11.37 9.73
CA ILE A 12 -3.50 -11.40 9.09
C ILE A 12 -3.28 -12.72 8.36
N GLN A 13 -3.55 -13.85 9.02
CA GLN A 13 -3.39 -15.18 8.42
C GLN A 13 -4.33 -15.41 7.25
N THR A 14 -5.57 -14.92 7.34
CA THR A 14 -6.55 -15.03 6.25
C THR A 14 -6.12 -14.19 5.06
N LEU A 15 -5.70 -12.94 5.30
CA LEU A 15 -5.21 -12.06 4.25
C LEU A 15 -3.95 -12.61 3.58
N ALA A 16 -3.05 -13.23 4.34
CA ALA A 16 -1.84 -13.87 3.81
C ALA A 16 -2.14 -15.03 2.82
N GLN A 17 -3.32 -15.65 2.88
CA GLN A 17 -3.73 -16.71 1.95
C GLN A 17 -4.09 -16.16 0.56
N PHE A 18 -4.44 -14.87 0.45
CA PHE A 18 -4.72 -14.23 -0.83
C PHE A 18 -3.41 -13.80 -1.48
N THR A 19 -2.71 -14.78 -2.06
CA THR A 19 -1.40 -14.57 -2.66
C THR A 19 -1.17 -15.41 -3.92
N ALA A 20 -0.39 -14.84 -4.85
CA ALA A 20 0.07 -15.50 -6.06
C ALA A 20 1.24 -16.47 -5.81
N THR A 21 1.83 -16.46 -4.60
CA THR A 21 3.00 -17.28 -4.26
C THR A 21 2.77 -18.13 -3.01
N PRO A 22 1.81 -19.09 -3.01
CA PRO A 22 1.54 -19.93 -1.85
C PRO A 22 2.79 -20.65 -1.34
N GLY A 23 3.06 -20.52 -0.04
CA GLY A 23 4.25 -21.11 0.60
C GLY A 23 5.55 -20.33 0.41
N ALA A 24 5.54 -19.22 -0.34
CA ALA A 24 6.73 -18.39 -0.61
C ALA A 24 6.40 -16.91 -0.36
N GLY A 25 6.13 -16.58 0.91
CA GLY A 25 5.73 -15.23 1.31
C GLY A 25 4.38 -14.81 0.73
N VAL A 26 4.09 -13.51 0.81
CA VAL A 26 2.91 -12.88 0.23
C VAL A 26 3.33 -12.06 -0.98
N THR A 27 2.84 -12.47 -2.15
CA THR A 27 2.79 -11.65 -3.35
C THR A 27 1.33 -11.31 -3.65
N ARG A 28 0.94 -10.07 -3.43
CA ARG A 28 -0.39 -9.53 -3.73
C ARG A 28 -0.26 -8.15 -4.34
N PHE A 29 -0.13 -8.11 -5.66
CA PHE A 29 -0.09 -6.87 -6.43
C PHE A 29 -1.48 -6.27 -6.59
N SER A 30 -1.55 -4.95 -6.77
CA SER A 30 -2.83 -4.28 -6.98
C SER A 30 -3.54 -4.69 -8.27
N LEU A 31 -4.86 -4.60 -8.27
CA LEU A 31 -5.72 -4.82 -9.45
C LEU A 31 -5.55 -6.22 -10.05
N THR A 32 -5.23 -7.21 -9.20
CA THR A 32 -5.06 -8.63 -9.53
C THR A 32 -6.19 -9.49 -8.93
N PRO A 33 -6.33 -10.77 -9.30
CA PRO A 33 -7.25 -11.68 -8.64
C PRO A 33 -7.03 -11.79 -7.12
N GLU A 34 -5.79 -11.74 -6.66
CA GLU A 34 -5.41 -11.81 -5.24
C GLU A 34 -5.87 -10.57 -4.49
N ASP A 35 -5.67 -9.38 -5.07
CA ASP A 35 -6.26 -8.14 -4.57
C ASP A 35 -7.79 -8.29 -4.48
N ARG A 36 -8.44 -8.74 -5.56
CA ARG A 36 -9.90 -8.91 -5.60
C ARG A 36 -10.42 -9.79 -4.46
N ALA A 37 -9.70 -10.86 -4.11
CA ALA A 37 -10.03 -11.74 -3.00
C ALA A 37 -9.81 -11.05 -1.64
N ALA A 38 -8.66 -10.40 -1.43
CA ALA A 38 -8.32 -9.70 -0.20
C ALA A 38 -9.29 -8.53 0.09
N ARG A 39 -9.57 -7.68 -0.90
CA ARG A 39 -10.51 -6.57 -0.73
C ARG A 39 -11.93 -7.06 -0.44
N LYS A 40 -12.34 -8.20 -1.02
CA LYS A 40 -13.66 -8.77 -0.73
C LYS A 40 -13.77 -9.11 0.74
N TYR A 41 -12.75 -9.79 1.27
CA TYR A 41 -12.67 -10.10 2.70
C TYR A 41 -12.68 -8.83 3.57
N ILE A 42 -11.83 -7.84 3.28
CA ILE A 42 -11.79 -6.57 4.03
C ILE A 42 -13.16 -5.89 4.04
N LYS A 43 -13.83 -5.80 2.89
CA LYS A 43 -15.18 -5.23 2.77
C LYS A 43 -16.21 -5.99 3.61
N GLU A 44 -16.15 -7.32 3.64
CA GLU A 44 -17.03 -8.15 4.46
C GLU A 44 -16.79 -7.91 5.96
N GLN A 45 -15.52 -7.86 6.39
CA GLN A 45 -15.16 -7.60 7.79
C GLN A 45 -15.57 -6.20 8.26
N LEU A 46 -15.41 -5.18 7.42
CA LEU A 46 -15.88 -3.82 7.72
C LEU A 46 -17.41 -3.75 7.86
N ARG A 47 -18.16 -4.39 6.96
CA ARG A 47 -19.63 -4.45 7.07
C ARG A 47 -20.06 -5.19 8.33
N ALA A 48 -19.40 -6.30 8.65
CA ALA A 48 -19.66 -7.06 9.87
C ALA A 48 -19.36 -6.24 11.15
N ALA A 49 -18.40 -5.32 11.08
CA ALA A 49 -18.09 -4.36 12.15
C ALA A 49 -19.06 -3.15 12.20
N GLY A 50 -20.13 -3.15 11.41
CA GLY A 50 -21.15 -2.10 11.41
C GLY A 50 -20.83 -0.88 10.55
N CYS A 51 -19.83 -0.95 9.67
CA CYS A 51 -19.48 0.16 8.78
C CYS A 51 -20.32 0.17 7.49
N THR A 52 -20.59 1.36 6.98
CA THR A 52 -21.03 1.56 5.59
C THR A 52 -19.80 1.50 4.68
N VAL A 53 -19.76 0.54 3.76
CA VAL A 53 -18.58 0.26 2.94
C VAL A 53 -18.75 0.77 1.51
N ARG A 54 -17.74 1.49 1.01
CA ARG A 54 -17.62 1.97 -0.37
C ARG A 54 -16.20 1.76 -0.90
N GLU A 55 -16.04 1.93 -2.21
CA GLU A 55 -14.75 2.05 -2.87
C GLU A 55 -14.70 3.40 -3.60
N ASP A 56 -13.54 4.06 -3.61
CA ASP A 56 -13.35 5.32 -4.35
C ASP A 56 -12.89 5.07 -5.80
N ALA A 57 -12.62 6.14 -6.55
CA ALA A 57 -12.23 6.04 -7.96
C ALA A 57 -10.85 5.41 -8.20
N ILE A 58 -9.99 5.29 -7.18
CA ILE A 58 -8.69 4.61 -7.26
C ILE A 58 -8.70 3.23 -6.61
N ALA A 59 -9.90 2.72 -6.33
CA ALA A 59 -10.15 1.39 -5.77
C ALA A 59 -9.72 1.21 -4.31
N THR A 60 -9.55 2.30 -3.54
CA THR A 60 -9.39 2.27 -2.08
C THR A 60 -10.65 1.69 -1.45
N VAL A 61 -10.52 0.75 -0.52
CA VAL A 61 -11.65 0.27 0.28
C VAL A 61 -11.84 1.18 1.49
N ILE A 62 -13.07 1.66 1.70
CA ILE A 62 -13.38 2.59 2.80
C ILE A 62 -14.59 2.07 3.58
N GLY A 63 -14.38 1.78 4.86
CA GLY A 63 -15.45 1.53 5.83
C GLY A 63 -15.71 2.76 6.67
N ARG A 64 -16.88 3.36 6.50
CA ARG A 64 -17.29 4.57 7.22
C ARG A 64 -18.18 4.23 8.41
N ARG A 65 -17.90 4.85 9.55
CA ARG A 65 -18.71 4.82 10.76
C ARG A 65 -19.07 6.24 11.16
N GLU A 66 -20.36 6.53 11.26
CA GLU A 66 -20.81 7.89 11.63
C GLU A 66 -20.49 8.22 13.08
N GLY A 67 -20.20 9.50 13.32
CA GLY A 67 -20.09 10.08 14.65
C GLY A 67 -21.42 10.62 15.14
N THR A 68 -21.44 11.14 16.37
CA THR A 68 -22.61 11.83 16.95
C THR A 68 -22.81 13.22 16.35
N GLU A 69 -21.76 13.81 15.77
CA GLU A 69 -21.77 15.11 15.12
C GLU A 69 -21.25 14.98 13.68
N PRO A 70 -21.78 15.77 12.72
CA PRO A 70 -21.12 15.93 11.43
C PRO A 70 -19.78 16.64 11.63
N GLY A 71 -18.81 16.33 10.79
CA GLY A 71 -17.50 16.97 10.84
C GLY A 71 -16.45 16.25 10.01
N PRO A 72 -15.20 16.74 10.06
CA PRO A 72 -14.09 16.13 9.36
C PRO A 72 -13.83 14.72 9.91
N VAL A 73 -13.43 13.81 9.03
CA VAL A 73 -13.21 12.41 9.34
C VAL A 73 -11.87 12.19 10.06
N VAL A 74 -11.86 11.30 11.05
CA VAL A 74 -10.60 10.71 11.53
C VAL A 74 -10.40 9.41 10.77
N MET A 75 -9.34 9.36 9.98
CA MET A 75 -9.04 8.22 9.12
C MET A 75 -7.99 7.32 9.79
N VAL A 76 -8.18 6.01 9.68
CA VAL A 76 -7.26 5.00 10.19
C VAL A 76 -7.07 3.93 9.14
N GLY A 77 -5.84 3.56 8.82
CA GLY A 77 -5.60 2.51 7.84
C GLY A 77 -4.16 2.41 7.42
N SER A 78 -3.95 1.62 6.38
CA SER A 78 -2.67 1.40 5.72
C SER A 78 -2.94 0.77 4.34
N HIS A 79 -1.94 0.18 3.71
CA HIS A 79 -2.06 -0.53 2.45
C HIS A 79 -2.27 -2.03 2.63
N PHE A 80 -2.72 -2.70 1.57
CA PHE A 80 -2.84 -4.15 1.57
C PHE A 80 -2.23 -4.80 0.32
N ASP A 81 -1.62 -4.07 -0.61
CA ASP A 81 -0.73 -4.68 -1.59
C ASP A 81 0.60 -5.08 -0.94
N SER A 82 1.42 -5.85 -1.66
CA SER A 82 2.74 -6.26 -1.20
C SER A 82 3.74 -6.27 -2.35
N VAL A 83 5.03 -6.17 -2.00
CA VAL A 83 6.10 -6.60 -2.91
C VAL A 83 6.05 -8.11 -3.21
N ARG A 84 6.83 -8.53 -4.20
CA ARG A 84 7.05 -9.95 -4.50
C ARG A 84 7.69 -10.66 -3.31
N HIS A 85 7.11 -11.77 -2.87
CA HIS A 85 7.56 -12.57 -1.72
C HIS A 85 7.68 -11.76 -0.42
N GLY A 86 6.83 -10.74 -0.24
CA GLY A 86 6.78 -9.92 0.96
C GLY A 86 6.30 -10.68 2.21
N GLY A 87 6.37 -10.01 3.36
CA GLY A 87 5.83 -10.52 4.61
C GLY A 87 4.31 -10.35 4.72
N PRO A 88 3.65 -11.03 5.67
CA PRO A 88 2.21 -10.90 5.89
C PRO A 88 1.80 -9.69 6.74
N PHE A 89 2.77 -8.89 7.22
CA PHE A 89 2.54 -7.79 8.16
C PHE A 89 2.64 -6.40 7.53
N ASP A 90 3.51 -6.23 6.54
CA ASP A 90 3.74 -4.96 5.84
C ASP A 90 2.44 -4.44 5.21
N GLY A 91 2.04 -3.22 5.57
CA GLY A 91 0.72 -2.62 5.35
C GLY A 91 -0.47 -3.32 6.03
N THR A 92 -0.56 -4.64 5.86
CA THR A 92 -1.65 -5.50 6.31
C THR A 92 -1.90 -5.37 7.82
N ALA A 93 -0.86 -5.20 8.63
CA ALA A 93 -0.99 -4.99 10.08
C ALA A 93 -1.78 -3.71 10.39
N GLY A 94 -1.56 -2.63 9.65
CA GLY A 94 -2.31 -1.36 9.80
C GLY A 94 -3.76 -1.49 9.39
N VAL A 95 -4.05 -2.19 8.29
CA VAL A 95 -5.43 -2.49 7.87
C VAL A 95 -6.16 -3.35 8.91
N VAL A 96 -5.50 -4.37 9.46
CA VAL A 96 -6.08 -5.22 10.51
C VAL A 96 -6.29 -4.46 11.81
N ALA A 97 -5.37 -3.56 12.18
CA ALA A 97 -5.57 -2.68 13.33
C ALA A 97 -6.80 -1.77 13.13
N ALA A 98 -6.98 -1.21 11.93
CA ALA A 98 -8.17 -0.42 11.59
C ALA A 98 -9.47 -1.25 11.70
N LEU A 99 -9.47 -2.48 11.19
CA LEU A 99 -10.60 -3.42 11.34
C LEU A 99 -10.91 -3.70 12.81
N GLU A 100 -9.89 -3.95 13.63
CA GLU A 100 -10.08 -4.28 15.04
C GLU A 100 -10.60 -3.06 15.83
N ILE A 101 -10.14 -1.84 15.53
CA ILE A 101 -10.70 -0.62 16.10
C ILE A 101 -12.19 -0.51 15.77
N ALA A 102 -12.58 -0.75 14.51
CA ALA A 102 -13.99 -0.73 14.10
C ALA A 102 -14.85 -1.71 14.91
N ARG A 103 -14.38 -2.96 15.04
CA ARG A 103 -15.08 -4.01 15.81
C ARG A 103 -15.18 -3.66 17.28
N VAL A 104 -14.08 -3.25 17.89
CA VAL A 104 -14.03 -2.95 19.31
C VAL A 104 -14.97 -1.79 19.67
N LEU A 105 -15.02 -0.74 18.84
CA LEU A 105 -15.99 0.35 19.03
C LEU A 105 -17.44 -0.13 18.91
N ASN A 106 -17.72 -1.02 17.94
CA ASN A 106 -19.04 -1.59 17.73
C ASN A 106 -19.46 -2.52 18.88
N ASP A 107 -18.62 -3.48 19.25
CA ASP A 107 -18.86 -4.46 20.32
C ASP A 107 -19.13 -3.80 21.68
N ASN A 108 -18.47 -2.66 21.93
CA ASN A 108 -18.61 -1.89 23.16
C ASN A 108 -19.65 -0.77 23.08
N ASN A 109 -20.38 -0.64 21.96
CA ASN A 109 -21.37 0.43 21.71
C ASN A 109 -20.82 1.85 21.94
N ILE A 110 -19.54 2.09 21.63
CA ILE A 110 -18.86 3.36 21.88
C ILE A 110 -19.12 4.32 20.73
N GLN A 111 -19.87 5.40 20.94
CA GLN A 111 -20.06 6.45 19.94
C GLN A 111 -18.88 7.44 19.96
N THR A 112 -18.42 7.84 18.77
CA THR A 112 -17.36 8.84 18.59
C THR A 112 -17.98 10.18 18.22
N ARG A 113 -17.35 11.29 18.60
CA ARG A 113 -17.86 12.62 18.25
C ARG A 113 -17.88 12.84 16.73
N TYR A 114 -16.74 12.63 16.09
CA TYR A 114 -16.58 12.75 14.64
C TYR A 114 -16.67 11.39 13.95
N PRO A 115 -17.00 11.36 12.64
CA PRO A 115 -16.99 10.13 11.87
C PRO A 115 -15.59 9.53 11.76
N LEU A 116 -15.54 8.21 11.66
CA LEU A 116 -14.33 7.45 11.40
C LEU A 116 -14.37 6.82 10.00
N GLU A 117 -13.23 6.79 9.32
CA GLU A 117 -13.04 6.00 8.11
C GLU A 117 -11.87 5.05 8.27
N PHE A 118 -12.17 3.77 8.11
CA PHE A 118 -11.20 2.69 8.10
C PHE A 118 -10.85 2.37 6.65
N VAL A 119 -9.60 2.60 6.26
CA VAL A 119 -9.16 2.51 4.87
C VAL A 119 -8.19 1.37 4.63
N ALA A 120 -8.31 0.73 3.47
CA ALA A 120 -7.30 -0.15 2.93
C ALA A 120 -6.87 0.41 1.56
N LEU A 121 -5.69 1.01 1.55
CA LEU A 121 -5.06 1.67 0.41
C LEU A 121 -4.48 0.63 -0.55
N ILE A 122 -4.43 0.99 -1.83
CA ILE A 122 -3.94 0.16 -2.93
C ILE A 122 -2.66 0.78 -3.51
N GLU A 123 -1.75 -0.09 -3.93
CA GLU A 123 -0.54 0.24 -4.72
C GLU A 123 0.32 1.27 -3.98
N GLU A 124 0.58 1.00 -2.71
CA GLU A 124 1.52 1.75 -1.88
C GLU A 124 2.96 1.37 -2.26
N GLU A 125 3.22 0.07 -2.44
CA GLU A 125 4.56 -0.48 -2.66
C GLU A 125 5.07 -0.17 -4.09
N GLY A 126 4.15 0.11 -5.01
CA GLY A 126 4.47 0.22 -6.44
C GLY A 126 4.88 -1.12 -7.06
N GLY A 127 4.57 -2.24 -6.41
CA GLY A 127 5.03 -3.56 -6.81
C GLY A 127 4.60 -3.98 -8.22
N ARG A 128 3.52 -3.39 -8.76
CA ARG A 128 3.04 -3.69 -10.11
C ARG A 128 3.45 -2.63 -11.14
N PHE A 129 3.29 -1.35 -10.82
CA PHE A 129 3.44 -0.26 -11.79
C PHE A 129 4.64 0.66 -11.52
N GLY A 130 5.41 0.42 -10.46
CA GLY A 130 6.68 1.09 -10.16
C GLY A 130 6.58 2.49 -9.55
N GLY A 131 5.38 3.08 -9.43
CA GLY A 131 5.22 4.45 -8.93
C GLY A 131 5.06 4.57 -7.40
N GLY A 132 4.45 3.57 -6.77
CA GLY A 132 4.11 3.58 -5.35
C GLY A 132 3.14 4.68 -4.93
N LEU A 133 2.67 4.59 -3.67
CA LEU A 133 1.83 5.57 -3.00
C LEU A 133 0.59 6.01 -3.80
N LEU A 134 0.05 5.16 -4.68
CA LEU A 134 -0.95 5.57 -5.66
C LEU A 134 -2.21 6.12 -4.99
N ALA A 135 -2.79 5.34 -4.08
CA ALA A 135 -4.04 5.70 -3.41
C ALA A 135 -3.89 6.97 -2.55
N SER A 136 -2.80 7.09 -1.79
CA SER A 136 -2.54 8.26 -0.94
C SER A 136 -2.24 9.51 -1.78
N ARG A 137 -1.50 9.38 -2.90
CA ARG A 137 -1.31 10.47 -3.87
C ARG A 137 -2.63 10.87 -4.53
N ALA A 138 -3.50 9.93 -4.89
CA ALA A 138 -4.81 10.23 -5.45
C ALA A 138 -5.69 10.97 -4.43
N MET A 139 -5.68 10.55 -3.18
CA MET A 139 -6.33 11.28 -2.08
C MET A 139 -5.79 12.70 -1.92
N ALA A 140 -4.48 12.91 -2.07
CA ALA A 140 -3.86 14.23 -2.05
C ALA A 140 -4.12 15.05 -3.33
N GLY A 141 -4.74 14.48 -4.36
CA GLY A 141 -4.99 15.15 -5.65
C GLY A 141 -3.74 15.27 -6.52
N LEU A 142 -2.78 14.36 -6.36
CA LEU A 142 -1.45 14.36 -7.01
C LEU A 142 -1.30 13.32 -8.12
N VAL A 143 -2.41 12.68 -8.52
CA VAL A 143 -2.44 11.68 -9.61
C VAL A 143 -3.25 12.25 -10.76
N THR A 144 -2.71 12.13 -11.97
CA THR A 144 -3.36 12.59 -13.20
C THR A 144 -3.77 11.41 -14.07
N PRO A 145 -4.82 11.54 -14.91
CA PRO A 145 -5.17 10.50 -15.89
C PRO A 145 -4.02 10.14 -16.84
N GLU A 146 -3.17 11.12 -17.19
CA GLU A 146 -1.99 10.92 -18.03
C GLU A 146 -0.99 9.97 -17.35
N GLU A 147 -0.72 10.17 -16.07
CA GLU A 147 0.14 9.29 -15.28
C GLU A 147 -0.40 7.84 -15.24
N LEU A 148 -1.72 7.67 -15.10
CA LEU A 148 -2.34 6.34 -15.13
C LEU A 148 -2.15 5.61 -16.48
N ASN A 149 -2.03 6.36 -17.58
CA ASN A 149 -1.80 5.80 -18.91
C ASN A 149 -0.31 5.48 -19.17
N GLN A 150 0.60 6.24 -18.55
CA GLN A 150 2.05 6.11 -18.71
C GLN A 150 2.61 4.98 -17.85
N ASN A 151 2.13 4.82 -16.61
CA ASN A 151 2.59 3.78 -15.71
C ASN A 151 2.09 2.41 -16.17
N ARG A 152 3.02 1.52 -16.53
CA ARG A 152 2.74 0.20 -17.09
C ARG A 152 3.39 -0.90 -16.27
N ASP A 153 2.71 -2.03 -16.16
CA ASP A 153 3.30 -3.22 -15.57
C ASP A 153 4.27 -3.91 -16.55
N VAL A 154 4.94 -4.96 -16.07
CA VAL A 154 5.93 -5.73 -16.85
C VAL A 154 5.36 -6.40 -18.10
N GLN A 155 4.03 -6.51 -18.21
CA GLN A 155 3.34 -7.05 -19.38
C GLN A 155 2.91 -5.94 -20.36
N GLY A 156 3.22 -4.68 -20.03
CA GLY A 156 2.85 -3.51 -20.80
C GLY A 156 1.42 -3.04 -20.56
N ILE A 157 0.69 -3.57 -19.59
CA ILE A 157 -0.66 -3.11 -19.25
C ILE A 157 -0.54 -1.82 -18.44
N SER A 158 -1.20 -0.75 -18.89
CA SER A 158 -1.25 0.50 -18.14
C SER A 158 -2.14 0.40 -16.91
N MET A 159 -1.87 1.25 -15.92
CA MET A 159 -2.70 1.34 -14.72
C MET A 159 -4.16 1.71 -15.06
N SER A 160 -4.35 2.56 -16.07
CA SER A 160 -5.67 2.92 -16.63
C SER A 160 -6.42 1.70 -17.18
N GLU A 161 -5.74 0.86 -17.98
CA GLU A 161 -6.30 -0.39 -18.50
C GLU A 161 -6.63 -1.38 -17.36
N ALA A 162 -5.73 -1.48 -16.37
CA ALA A 162 -5.94 -2.34 -15.21
C ALA A 162 -7.13 -1.89 -14.36
N LEU A 163 -7.27 -0.60 -14.05
CA LEU A 163 -8.41 -0.04 -13.31
C LEU A 163 -9.73 -0.31 -14.05
N SER A 164 -9.76 -0.05 -15.36
CA SER A 164 -10.92 -0.30 -16.21
C SER A 164 -11.33 -1.77 -16.19
N ALA A 165 -10.37 -2.68 -16.39
CA ALA A 165 -10.61 -4.12 -16.32
C ALA A 165 -11.03 -4.57 -14.91
N PHE A 166 -10.59 -3.84 -13.88
CA PHE A 166 -10.92 -4.14 -12.49
C PHE A 166 -12.32 -3.65 -12.08
N GLY A 167 -12.90 -2.72 -12.84
CA GLY A 167 -14.27 -2.21 -12.68
C GLY A 167 -14.37 -0.73 -12.29
N PHE A 168 -13.28 0.03 -12.40
CA PHE A 168 -13.20 1.46 -12.04
C PHE A 168 -13.06 2.33 -13.28
N ASP A 169 -13.53 3.58 -13.22
CA ASP A 169 -13.34 4.56 -14.32
C ASP A 169 -12.07 5.40 -14.04
N PRO A 170 -10.98 5.24 -14.82
CA PRO A 170 -9.75 6.02 -14.64
C PRO A 170 -9.96 7.53 -14.80
N ASN A 171 -10.98 7.96 -15.55
CA ASN A 171 -11.28 9.39 -15.74
C ASN A 171 -11.91 10.02 -14.50
N ALA A 172 -12.43 9.21 -13.58
CA ALA A 172 -13.04 9.67 -12.34
C ALA A 172 -12.01 9.90 -11.21
N ILE A 173 -10.71 9.75 -11.47
CA ILE A 173 -9.64 9.82 -10.44
C ILE A 173 -9.68 11.09 -9.58
N GLY A 174 -10.08 12.23 -10.17
CA GLY A 174 -10.23 13.48 -9.43
C GLY A 174 -11.23 13.43 -8.27
N SER A 175 -12.17 12.48 -8.29
CA SER A 175 -13.14 12.26 -7.21
C SER A 175 -12.57 11.48 -6.02
N ALA A 176 -11.41 10.84 -6.14
CA ALA A 176 -10.70 10.21 -5.02
C ALA A 176 -10.05 11.26 -4.09
N ARG A 177 -9.94 12.51 -4.54
CA ARG A 177 -9.32 13.60 -3.77
C ARG A 177 -10.07 13.82 -2.46
N CYS A 178 -9.35 13.69 -1.35
CA CYS A 178 -9.80 14.10 -0.03
C CYS A 178 -9.42 15.58 0.17
N ARG A 179 -10.40 16.43 0.48
CA ARG A 179 -10.12 17.84 0.72
C ARG A 179 -9.55 18.02 2.14
N PRO A 180 -8.56 18.91 2.34
CA PRO A 180 -7.97 19.12 3.67
C PRO A 180 -8.98 19.44 4.77
N GLU A 181 -10.06 20.16 4.43
CA GLU A 181 -11.14 20.49 5.39
C GLU A 181 -11.99 19.29 5.81
N ASP A 182 -12.00 18.21 5.02
CA ASP A 182 -12.77 17.00 5.29
C ASP A 182 -12.00 15.99 6.13
N LEU A 183 -10.68 16.14 6.30
CA LEU A 183 -9.81 15.22 7.04
C LEU A 183 -9.29 15.86 8.32
N LYS A 184 -9.66 15.29 9.47
CA LYS A 184 -9.24 15.78 10.79
C LYS A 184 -7.86 15.27 11.18
N ALA A 185 -7.60 14.00 10.91
CA ALA A 185 -6.36 13.30 11.20
C ALA A 185 -6.30 12.00 10.40
N PHE A 186 -5.08 11.52 10.15
CA PHE A 186 -4.79 10.20 9.61
C PHE A 186 -3.86 9.46 10.56
N PHE A 187 -4.23 8.23 10.94
CA PHE A 187 -3.41 7.36 11.79
C PHE A 187 -3.09 6.07 11.05
N GLU A 188 -1.83 5.68 11.08
CA GLU A 188 -1.35 4.44 10.50
C GLU A 188 -0.51 3.69 11.53
N LEU A 189 -0.88 2.43 11.76
CA LEU A 189 -0.04 1.48 12.48
C LEU A 189 0.78 0.73 11.45
N HIS A 190 2.08 0.64 11.67
CA HIS A 190 2.99 -0.07 10.78
C HIS A 190 4.02 -0.86 11.57
N VAL A 191 4.54 -1.93 10.97
CA VAL A 191 5.75 -2.59 11.48
C VAL A 191 6.95 -1.68 11.30
N GLU A 192 7.96 -1.80 12.16
CA GLU A 192 9.15 -0.95 12.10
C GLU A 192 9.93 -1.11 10.78
N GLN A 193 9.91 -2.32 10.20
CA GLN A 193 10.77 -2.75 9.08
C GLN A 193 12.29 -2.65 9.36
N GLY A 194 12.66 -2.23 10.58
CA GLY A 194 14.02 -2.17 11.10
C GLY A 194 14.17 -2.93 12.42
N PRO A 195 15.39 -2.97 12.97
CA PRO A 195 15.71 -3.75 14.17
C PRO A 195 15.78 -2.91 15.46
N VAL A 196 15.42 -1.62 15.44
CA VAL A 196 15.67 -0.68 16.55
C VAL A 196 14.81 -1.02 17.77
N LEU A 197 13.51 -1.24 17.59
CA LEU A 197 12.58 -1.55 18.68
C LEU A 197 12.91 -2.91 19.29
N GLU A 198 13.20 -3.92 18.46
CA GLU A 198 13.62 -5.25 18.91
C GLU A 198 14.91 -5.16 19.75
N ASN A 199 15.95 -4.49 19.24
CA ASN A 199 17.22 -4.34 19.96
C ASN A 199 17.09 -3.52 21.25
N ALA A 200 16.14 -2.59 21.30
CA ALA A 200 15.87 -1.78 22.49
C ALA A 200 14.93 -2.47 23.49
N GLY A 201 14.29 -3.58 23.13
CA GLY A 201 13.25 -4.22 23.95
C GLY A 201 12.02 -3.33 24.17
N ILE A 202 11.63 -2.56 23.15
CA ILE A 202 10.51 -1.62 23.18
C ILE A 202 9.38 -2.16 22.29
N ASP A 203 8.15 -2.20 22.80
CA ASP A 203 7.02 -2.76 22.05
C ASP A 203 6.43 -1.80 21.00
N VAL A 204 6.48 -0.48 21.24
CA VAL A 204 5.82 0.53 20.40
C VAL A 204 6.69 1.78 20.25
N GLY A 205 6.89 2.21 19.01
CA GLY A 205 7.51 3.49 18.66
C GLY A 205 6.47 4.53 18.23
N ILE A 206 6.64 5.78 18.68
CA ILE A 206 5.87 6.93 18.16
C ILE A 206 6.69 7.60 17.07
N VAL A 207 6.27 7.41 15.82
CA VAL A 207 6.97 7.96 14.64
C VAL A 207 6.86 9.49 14.62
N GLN A 208 8.00 10.17 14.55
CA GLN A 208 8.07 11.64 14.51
C GLN A 208 8.33 12.19 13.10
N SER A 209 8.95 11.39 12.24
CA SER A 209 9.37 11.80 10.90
C SER A 209 9.60 10.58 10.02
N ILE A 210 9.50 10.79 8.70
CA ILE A 210 9.76 9.78 7.66
C ILE A 210 10.95 10.29 6.83
N VAL A 211 11.79 9.37 6.34
CA VAL A 211 12.94 9.71 5.50
C VAL A 211 12.50 10.30 4.15
N GLY A 212 13.31 11.21 3.60
CA GLY A 212 13.14 11.65 2.22
C GLY A 212 13.76 10.64 1.26
N MET A 213 13.06 10.34 0.16
CA MET A 213 13.50 9.37 -0.84
C MET A 213 13.81 10.05 -2.18
N ARG A 214 14.87 9.60 -2.84
CA ARG A 214 15.20 9.95 -4.24
C ARG A 214 15.65 8.70 -4.96
N GLU A 215 15.00 8.41 -6.07
CA GLU A 215 15.31 7.26 -6.91
C GLU A 215 15.88 7.74 -8.25
N TYR A 216 16.88 7.01 -8.75
CA TYR A 216 17.57 7.34 -9.98
C TYR A 216 17.62 6.11 -10.86
N HIS A 217 17.20 6.26 -12.12
CA HIS A 217 17.49 5.29 -13.16
C HIS A 217 18.78 5.72 -13.86
N VAL A 218 19.83 4.91 -13.76
CA VAL A 218 21.13 5.17 -14.38
C VAL A 218 21.40 4.09 -15.42
N GLU A 219 21.49 4.49 -16.69
CA GLU A 219 21.89 3.61 -17.78
C GLU A 219 23.36 3.88 -18.16
N VAL A 220 24.19 2.84 -18.10
CA VAL A 220 25.59 2.90 -18.54
C VAL A 220 25.75 2.03 -19.76
N ILE A 221 26.00 2.68 -20.90
CA ILE A 221 26.12 2.00 -22.20
C ILE A 221 27.61 1.79 -22.51
N GLY A 222 28.00 0.52 -22.54
CA GLY A 222 29.33 0.08 -22.97
C GLY A 222 29.36 -0.36 -24.44
N ARG A 223 30.36 -1.17 -24.79
CA ARG A 223 30.44 -1.86 -26.08
C ARG A 223 30.62 -3.37 -25.84
N PRO A 224 29.69 -4.22 -26.32
CA PRO A 224 29.88 -5.67 -26.31
C PRO A 224 31.09 -6.06 -27.16
N ASP A 225 31.94 -6.93 -26.63
CA ASP A 225 33.20 -7.35 -27.24
C ASP A 225 33.57 -8.76 -26.74
N HIS A 226 34.51 -9.45 -27.40
CA HIS A 226 34.90 -10.81 -26.99
C HIS A 226 35.75 -10.80 -25.70
N ALA A 227 35.21 -11.40 -24.63
CA ALA A 227 35.79 -11.35 -23.28
C ALA A 227 37.24 -11.86 -23.16
N GLY A 228 37.68 -12.74 -24.06
CA GLY A 228 39.05 -13.29 -24.04
C GLY A 228 40.05 -12.58 -24.96
N THR A 229 39.58 -11.92 -26.03
CA THR A 229 40.48 -11.44 -27.09
C THR A 229 40.52 -9.92 -27.19
N THR A 230 39.56 -9.20 -26.60
CA THR A 230 39.61 -7.74 -26.54
C THR A 230 40.61 -7.31 -25.45
N PRO A 231 41.74 -6.67 -25.81
CA PRO A 231 42.74 -6.21 -24.85
C PRO A 231 42.11 -5.25 -23.84
N MET A 232 42.60 -5.27 -22.59
CA MET A 232 42.00 -4.50 -21.49
C MET A 232 41.90 -2.99 -21.79
N ASN A 233 42.92 -2.42 -22.43
CA ASN A 233 42.97 -1.00 -22.80
C ASN A 233 42.03 -0.62 -23.97
N MET A 234 41.35 -1.58 -24.58
CA MET A 234 40.40 -1.36 -25.67
C MET A 234 38.94 -1.57 -25.24
N ARG A 235 38.69 -2.02 -24.01
CA ARG A 235 37.34 -2.32 -23.53
C ARG A 235 36.54 -1.06 -23.23
N ALA A 236 35.25 -1.13 -23.49
CA ALA A 236 34.24 -0.22 -22.96
C ALA A 236 33.24 -1.07 -22.16
N ASP A 237 33.71 -1.71 -21.09
CA ASP A 237 32.90 -2.59 -20.25
C ASP A 237 32.01 -1.73 -19.34
N ALA A 238 30.69 -1.83 -19.50
CA ALA A 238 29.73 -1.05 -18.70
C ALA A 238 29.73 -1.44 -17.22
N LEU A 239 30.09 -2.69 -16.89
CA LEU A 239 30.04 -3.17 -15.51
C LEU A 239 31.15 -2.56 -14.65
N VAL A 240 32.29 -2.23 -15.25
CA VAL A 240 33.42 -1.59 -14.56
C VAL A 240 33.04 -0.24 -13.95
N PRO A 241 32.59 0.78 -14.71
CA PRO A 241 32.15 2.06 -14.13
C PRO A 241 30.94 1.89 -13.22
N VAL A 242 29.99 0.98 -13.51
CA VAL A 242 28.86 0.69 -12.60
C VAL A 242 29.36 0.21 -11.23
N SER A 243 30.35 -0.70 -11.20
CA SER A 243 30.91 -1.20 -9.93
C SER A 243 31.59 -0.09 -9.11
N ILE A 244 32.23 0.87 -9.77
CA ILE A 244 32.85 2.02 -9.13
C ILE A 244 31.78 2.94 -8.55
N VAL A 245 30.69 3.19 -9.30
CA VAL A 245 29.57 4.02 -8.84
C VAL A 245 28.88 3.39 -7.62
N ILE A 246 28.71 2.07 -7.57
CA ILE A 246 28.10 1.36 -6.43
C ILE A 246 29.00 1.43 -5.18
N GLN A 247 30.32 1.41 -5.36
CA GLN A 247 31.27 1.46 -4.25
C GLN A 247 31.41 2.85 -3.63
N ALA A 248 31.26 3.91 -4.44
CA ALA A 248 31.48 5.30 -4.05
C ALA A 248 30.45 5.81 -3.04
#